data_AF-A0A0G4GCK2-F1
#
_entry.id   AF-A0A0G4GCK2-F1
#
_cell.length_a   1.000
_cell.length_b   1.000
_cell.length_c   1.000
_cell.angle_alpha   90.00
_cell.angle_beta   90.00
_cell.angle_gamma   90.00
#
_symmetry.space_group_name_H-M   'P 1'
#
loop_
_entity.id
_entity.type
_entity.pdbx_description
1 polymer ?
#
loop_
_entity_poly.entity_id
_entity_poly.type
_entity_poly.pdbx_seq_one_letter_code
_entity_poly.pdbx_strand_id
1 'polypeptide(L)'
;MSSSSASRRLGLDVSFAAEGFEDLVKEALCPVCFEYMDDAAEADCRSHVYCRPCLQTVLDERRPCPECRYPVTKIVPAHVRIRSMIERVKWKCLNYKRGCEFIGTKKELEKHLQEDCEKQETECPFEGCEEKNLPSRILEHRKVCPFRSVPCEHCAEIVSLPSMVAHLSVCTKVPVPCPNFCGRNPERGQISLHLETECAESLVPCEVPGCETRVKRKEMEEHEVTNVHKHVKLMTARVLANEVTKTTADKDVPQGFPLLCVRVPKRSLGIEPHAGV
;
A
#
# COMPACT_ATOMS: atom_id res chain seq x y z
N MET A 1 3.87 20.00 2.07
CA MET A 1 4.72 18.93 1.50
C MET A 1 5.07 19.38 0.09
N SER A 2 6.18 20.10 -0.05
CA SER A 2 6.56 20.71 -1.33
C SER A 2 7.37 19.71 -2.12
N SER A 3 6.74 19.08 -3.11
CA SER A 3 7.42 18.25 -4.10
C SER A 3 8.30 19.16 -4.97
N SER A 4 9.54 19.38 -4.56
CA SER A 4 10.54 20.01 -5.41
C SER A 4 10.87 19.02 -6.53
N SER A 5 10.24 19.20 -7.69
CA SER A 5 10.60 18.55 -8.94
C SER A 5 12.03 18.97 -9.27
N ALA A 6 13.01 18.21 -8.79
CA ALA A 6 14.39 18.39 -9.22
C ALA A 6 14.41 18.11 -10.72
N SER A 7 14.50 19.16 -11.53
CA SER A 7 14.68 19.09 -12.98
C SER A 7 15.80 18.10 -13.28
N ARG A 8 15.44 16.89 -13.73
CA ARG A 8 16.41 15.86 -14.08
C ARG A 8 17.19 16.38 -15.29
N ARG A 9 18.49 16.56 -15.15
CA ARG A 9 19.36 16.87 -16.29
C ARG A 9 19.38 15.66 -17.20
N LEU A 10 18.80 15.79 -18.38
CA LEU A 10 18.77 14.75 -19.41
C LEU A 10 20.05 14.72 -20.27
N GLY A 11 21.03 15.60 -20.00
CA GLY A 11 22.26 15.68 -20.79
C GLY A 11 22.03 16.10 -22.24
N LEU A 12 20.99 16.90 -22.51
CA LEU A 12 20.65 17.32 -23.86
C LEU A 12 21.63 18.38 -24.37
N ASP A 13 22.42 18.00 -25.37
CA ASP A 13 23.37 18.85 -26.11
C ASP A 13 23.06 18.90 -27.62
N VAL A 14 23.84 19.67 -28.38
CA VAL A 14 23.67 19.87 -29.83
C VAL A 14 23.55 18.55 -30.62
N SER A 15 24.19 17.48 -30.16
CA SER A 15 24.14 16.15 -30.80
C SER A 15 22.73 15.55 -30.88
N PHE A 16 21.83 15.98 -29.99
CA PHE A 16 20.44 15.54 -29.96
C PHE A 16 19.49 16.55 -30.61
N ALA A 17 20.00 17.59 -31.27
CA ALA A 17 19.18 18.56 -31.97
C ALA A 17 18.36 17.87 -33.08
N ALA A 18 17.06 18.21 -33.15
CA ALA A 18 16.27 17.89 -34.33
C ALA A 18 16.78 18.66 -35.55
N GLU A 19 16.61 18.09 -36.74
CA GLU A 19 17.00 18.76 -37.99
C GLU A 19 16.28 20.11 -38.13
N GLY A 20 17.05 21.17 -38.40
CA GLY A 20 16.55 22.54 -38.48
C GLY A 20 16.41 23.29 -37.14
N PHE A 21 16.74 22.66 -36.01
CA PHE A 21 16.70 23.30 -34.67
C PHE A 21 18.09 23.56 -34.06
N GLU A 22 19.18 23.29 -34.79
CA GLU A 22 20.56 23.36 -34.27
C GLU A 22 20.93 24.72 -33.70
N ASP A 23 20.57 25.81 -34.37
CA ASP A 23 20.88 27.16 -33.90
C ASP A 23 20.04 27.54 -32.67
N LEU A 24 18.77 27.14 -32.65
CA LEU A 24 17.90 27.34 -31.49
C LEU A 24 18.39 26.53 -30.27
N VAL A 25 18.94 25.34 -30.50
CA VAL A 25 19.57 24.54 -29.45
C VAL A 25 20.75 25.29 -28.85
N LYS A 26 21.67 25.83 -29.68
CA LYS A 26 22.85 26.58 -29.20
C LYS A 26 22.46 27.74 -28.28
N GLU A 27 21.38 28.46 -28.60
CA GLU A 27 20.85 29.55 -27.77
C GLU A 27 20.16 29.07 -26.48
N ALA A 28 19.72 27.80 -26.44
CA ALA A 28 19.07 27.17 -25.30
C ALA A 28 20.03 26.42 -24.36
N LEU A 29 21.32 26.33 -24.68
CA LEU A 29 22.33 25.70 -23.83
C LEU A 29 22.88 26.69 -22.80
N CYS A 30 23.14 26.17 -21.60
CA CYS A 30 23.77 26.93 -20.53
C CYS A 30 25.25 27.18 -20.85
N PRO A 31 25.75 28.43 -20.79
CA PRO A 31 27.18 28.71 -21.03
C PRO A 31 28.15 28.09 -20.00
N VAL A 32 27.65 27.62 -18.85
CA VAL A 32 28.48 27.02 -17.78
C VAL A 32 28.60 25.50 -17.93
N CYS A 33 27.49 24.80 -18.16
CA CYS A 33 27.47 23.33 -18.24
C CYS A 33 27.30 22.78 -19.65
N PHE A 34 27.02 23.63 -20.65
CA PHE A 34 26.81 23.28 -22.04
C PHE A 34 25.66 22.30 -22.30
N GLU A 35 24.70 22.24 -21.37
CA GLU A 35 23.47 21.43 -21.46
C GLU A 35 22.23 22.32 -21.58
N TYR A 36 21.13 21.75 -22.06
CA TYR A 36 19.83 22.41 -22.14
C TYR A 36 19.39 23.03 -20.80
N MET A 37 18.98 24.29 -20.85
CA MET A 37 18.48 25.05 -19.70
C MET A 37 17.00 24.75 -19.41
N ASP A 38 16.74 23.69 -18.65
CA ASP A 38 15.36 23.35 -18.27
C ASP A 38 14.68 24.41 -17.37
N ASP A 39 15.42 24.91 -16.38
CA ASP A 39 15.01 26.03 -15.54
C ASP A 39 15.94 27.21 -15.79
N ALA A 40 15.68 27.94 -16.88
CA ALA A 40 16.45 29.11 -17.27
C ALA A 40 16.27 30.25 -16.27
N ALA A 41 17.40 30.71 -15.73
CA ALA A 41 17.49 31.77 -14.74
C ALA A 41 18.42 32.89 -15.21
N GLU A 42 18.06 34.12 -14.88
CA GLU A 42 18.83 35.32 -15.20
C GLU A 42 19.62 35.79 -13.99
N ALA A 43 20.88 36.15 -14.24
CA ALA A 43 21.70 36.91 -13.29
C ALA A 43 21.26 38.38 -13.26
N ASP A 44 21.44 39.04 -12.12
CA ASP A 44 21.05 40.45 -11.89
C ASP A 44 21.94 41.50 -12.56
N CYS A 45 22.75 41.07 -13.52
CA CYS A 45 23.63 41.94 -14.29
C CYS A 45 22.89 42.51 -15.52
N ARG A 46 23.20 42.01 -16.72
CA ARG A 46 22.63 42.45 -18.01
C ARG A 46 21.74 41.38 -18.65
N SER A 47 20.97 40.66 -17.83
CA SER A 47 20.13 39.53 -18.27
C SER A 47 20.91 38.39 -18.96
N HIS A 48 22.07 38.01 -18.43
CA HIS A 48 22.73 36.75 -18.83
C HIS A 48 21.97 35.56 -18.24
N VAL A 49 21.73 34.56 -19.08
CA VAL A 49 20.85 33.42 -18.79
C VAL A 49 21.67 32.16 -18.61
N TYR A 50 21.36 31.41 -17.56
CA TYR A 50 22.00 30.14 -17.24
C TYR A 50 20.95 29.13 -16.75
N CYS A 51 21.37 27.88 -16.58
CA CYS A 51 20.60 26.92 -15.81
C CYS A 51 20.55 27.37 -14.33
N ARG A 52 19.38 27.34 -13.66
CA ARG A 52 19.25 27.74 -12.23
C ARG A 52 20.31 27.07 -11.34
N PRO A 53 20.56 25.74 -11.41
CA PRO A 53 21.59 25.13 -10.58
C PRO A 53 23.00 25.69 -10.83
N CYS A 54 23.33 25.98 -12.09
CA CYS A 54 24.62 26.53 -12.49
C CYS A 54 24.82 27.93 -11.91
N LEU A 55 23.80 28.78 -12.02
CA LEU A 55 23.83 30.14 -11.49
C LEU A 55 23.81 30.16 -9.96
N GLN A 56 23.13 29.20 -9.34
CA GLN A 56 23.14 29.02 -7.89
C GLN A 56 24.56 28.73 -7.39
N THR A 57 25.31 27.84 -8.04
CA THR A 57 26.72 27.59 -7.70
C THR A 57 27.58 28.85 -7.83
N VAL A 58 27.38 29.65 -8.88
CA VAL A 58 28.08 30.93 -9.05
C VAL A 58 27.81 31.89 -7.89
N LEU A 59 26.54 32.00 -7.46
CA LEU A 59 26.13 32.84 -6.33
C LEU A 59 26.69 32.33 -5.00
N ASP A 60 26.58 31.03 -4.73
CA ASP A 60 26.99 30.39 -3.48
C ASP A 60 28.51 30.51 -3.27
N GLU A 61 29.28 30.35 -4.36
CA GLU A 61 30.73 30.52 -4.35
C GLU A 61 31.19 31.98 -4.49
N ARG A 62 30.25 32.93 -4.52
CA ARG A 62 30.50 34.37 -4.70
C ARG A 62 31.39 34.67 -5.92
N ARG A 63 31.26 33.86 -6.96
CA ARG A 63 31.97 34.08 -8.23
C ARG A 63 31.25 35.19 -9.02
N PRO A 64 32.00 36.01 -9.77
CA PRO A 64 31.38 36.96 -10.67
C PRO A 64 30.71 36.24 -11.84
N CYS A 65 29.77 36.92 -12.51
CA CYS A 65 29.10 36.42 -13.70
C CYS A 65 30.13 35.94 -14.75
N PRO A 66 30.02 34.71 -15.28
CA PRO A 66 31.01 34.15 -16.22
C PRO A 66 31.20 34.99 -17.49
N GLU A 67 30.16 35.68 -17.95
CA GLU A 67 30.20 36.43 -19.20
C GLU A 67 30.67 37.88 -19.03
N CYS A 68 30.15 38.60 -18.05
CA CYS A 68 30.43 40.04 -17.87
C CYS A 68 31.23 40.40 -16.62
N ARG A 69 31.59 39.41 -15.80
CA ARG A 69 32.32 39.58 -14.53
C ARG A 69 31.62 40.45 -13.49
N TYR A 70 30.34 40.76 -13.66
CA TYR A 70 29.55 41.50 -12.68
C TYR A 70 29.27 40.62 -11.44
N PRO A 71 29.37 41.14 -10.21
CA PRO A 71 29.05 40.38 -9.00
C PRO A 71 27.57 39.95 -8.99
N VAL A 72 27.31 38.65 -9.04
CA VAL A 72 25.94 38.14 -8.99
C VAL A 72 25.44 38.25 -7.55
N THR A 73 24.31 38.94 -7.33
CA THR A 73 23.73 39.13 -5.99
C THR A 73 22.38 38.44 -5.82
N LYS A 74 21.62 38.29 -6.91
CA LYS A 74 20.30 37.67 -6.90
C LYS A 74 20.05 36.90 -8.19
N ILE A 75 19.20 35.89 -8.08
CA ILE A 75 18.79 35.02 -9.20
C ILE A 75 17.30 35.23 -9.42
N VAL A 76 16.92 35.57 -10.65
CA VAL A 76 15.51 35.69 -11.05
C VAL A 76 15.19 34.69 -12.16
N PRO A 77 13.94 34.21 -12.27
CA PRO A 77 13.53 33.43 -13.44
C PRO A 77 13.76 34.22 -14.72
N ALA A 78 14.21 33.54 -15.79
CA ALA A 78 14.40 34.21 -17.07
C ALA A 78 13.08 34.78 -17.62
N HIS A 79 13.19 35.85 -18.41
CA HIS A 79 12.07 36.51 -19.05
C HIS A 79 11.23 35.51 -19.86
N VAL A 80 9.90 35.66 -19.83
CA VAL A 80 8.95 34.70 -20.44
C VAL A 80 9.32 34.36 -21.89
N ARG A 81 9.72 35.36 -22.69
CA ARG A 81 10.14 35.15 -24.09
C ARG A 81 11.33 34.20 -24.24
N ILE A 82 12.31 34.28 -23.34
CA ILE A 82 13.49 33.41 -23.36
C ILE A 82 13.07 31.98 -23.00
N ARG A 83 12.27 31.83 -21.93
CA ARG A 83 11.72 30.51 -21.54
C ARG A 83 10.90 29.87 -22.66
N SER A 84 10.00 30.63 -23.29
CA SER A 84 9.21 30.14 -24.42
C SER A 84 10.06 29.81 -25.66
N MET A 85 11.19 30.47 -25.86
CA MET A 85 12.13 30.14 -26.93
C MET A 85 12.80 28.79 -26.66
N ILE A 86 13.33 28.62 -25.46
CA ILE A 86 13.99 27.40 -24.98
C ILE A 86 13.02 26.20 -25.05
N GLU A 87 11.77 26.36 -24.61
CA GLU A 87 10.76 25.28 -24.62
C GLU A 87 10.35 24.80 -26.02
N ARG A 88 10.53 25.62 -27.08
CA ARG A 88 10.17 25.26 -28.46
C ARG A 88 11.22 24.40 -29.15
N VAL A 89 12.39 24.23 -28.53
CA VAL A 89 13.46 23.39 -29.07
C VAL A 89 12.99 21.95 -29.17
N LYS A 90 13.20 21.34 -30.35
CA LYS A 90 12.92 19.94 -30.59
C LYS A 90 14.19 19.10 -30.49
N TRP A 91 14.05 17.96 -29.85
CA TRP A 91 15.10 17.02 -29.52
C TRP A 91 14.81 15.67 -30.13
N LYS A 92 15.85 15.02 -30.67
CA LYS A 92 15.87 13.60 -30.97
C LYS A 92 15.93 12.82 -29.66
N CYS A 93 15.36 11.62 -29.64
CA CYS A 93 15.45 10.73 -28.48
C CYS A 93 16.91 10.43 -28.09
N LEU A 94 17.19 10.28 -26.79
CA LEU A 94 18.51 9.86 -26.30
C LEU A 94 18.95 8.51 -26.90
N ASN A 95 17.97 7.65 -27.21
CA ASN A 95 18.18 6.35 -27.85
C ASN A 95 18.13 6.42 -29.39
N TYR A 96 18.30 7.60 -30.01
CA TYR A 96 18.27 7.75 -31.48
C TYR A 96 19.32 6.87 -32.17
N LYS A 97 20.53 6.78 -31.61
CA LYS A 97 21.58 5.88 -32.10
C LYS A 97 21.23 4.39 -32.02
N ARG A 98 20.25 4.01 -31.17
CA ARG A 98 19.71 2.65 -31.03
C ARG A 98 18.48 2.41 -31.92
N GLY A 99 18.16 3.37 -32.80
CA GLY A 99 17.04 3.28 -33.76
C GLY A 99 15.71 3.81 -33.24
N CYS A 100 15.69 4.68 -32.22
CA CYS A 100 14.46 5.38 -31.83
C CYS A 100 14.32 6.66 -32.67
N GLU A 101 13.23 6.78 -33.43
CA GLU A 101 13.01 7.90 -34.36
C GLU A 101 12.21 9.07 -33.75
N PHE A 102 11.95 9.03 -32.44
CA PHE A 102 11.15 10.05 -31.77
C PHE A 102 11.84 11.43 -31.81
N ILE A 103 11.05 12.45 -32.16
CA ILE A 103 11.44 13.87 -32.16
C ILE A 103 10.32 14.68 -31.50
N GLY A 104 10.65 15.48 -30.50
CA GLY A 104 9.68 16.30 -29.78
C GLY A 104 10.32 17.35 -28.89
N THR A 105 9.51 18.17 -28.23
CA THR A 105 9.96 19.10 -27.17
C THR A 105 10.49 18.33 -25.96
N LYS A 106 11.19 18.99 -25.03
CA LYS A 106 11.72 18.32 -23.82
C LYS A 106 10.60 17.60 -23.03
N LYS A 107 9.45 18.24 -22.85
CA LYS A 107 8.32 17.66 -22.09
C LYS A 107 7.78 16.39 -22.77
N GLU A 108 7.67 16.42 -24.09
CA GLU A 108 7.25 15.25 -24.88
C GLU A 108 8.31 14.15 -24.85
N LEU A 109 9.60 14.52 -24.86
CA LEU A 109 10.71 13.57 -24.72
C LEU A 109 10.74 12.89 -23.34
N GLU A 110 10.51 13.64 -22.26
CA GLU A 110 10.41 13.07 -20.91
C GLU A 110 9.29 12.04 -20.82
N LYS A 111 8.10 12.38 -21.37
CA LYS A 111 6.99 11.45 -21.45
C LYS A 111 7.33 10.22 -22.29
N HIS A 112 7.91 10.43 -23.47
CA HIS A 112 8.33 9.35 -24.35
C HIS A 112 9.31 8.40 -23.66
N LEU A 113 10.35 8.92 -22.99
CA LEU A 113 11.33 8.09 -22.27
C LEU A 113 10.70 7.29 -21.13
N GLN A 114 9.63 7.80 -20.51
CA GLN A 114 8.96 7.16 -19.40
C GLN A 114 7.94 6.10 -19.83
N GLU A 115 7.23 6.32 -20.95
CA GLU A 115 6.04 5.55 -21.33
C GLU A 115 6.16 4.83 -22.68
N ASP A 116 6.82 5.43 -23.68
CA ASP A 116 6.71 5.02 -25.08
C ASP A 116 8.04 4.52 -25.70
N CYS A 117 9.19 4.77 -25.05
CA CYS A 117 10.49 4.49 -25.64
C CYS A 117 10.85 3.01 -25.57
N GLU A 118 10.63 2.28 -26.67
CA GLU A 118 10.98 0.87 -26.79
C GLU A 118 12.47 0.56 -26.62
N LYS A 119 13.33 1.57 -26.81
CA LYS A 119 14.79 1.46 -26.69
C LYS A 119 15.30 1.87 -25.31
N GLN A 120 14.44 2.38 -24.44
CA GLN A 120 14.83 2.79 -23.09
C GLN A 120 14.92 1.58 -22.17
N GLU A 121 16.01 1.47 -21.43
CA GLU A 121 16.13 0.41 -20.43
C GLU A 121 15.23 0.72 -19.23
N THR A 122 14.52 -0.31 -18.79
CA THR A 122 13.58 -0.30 -17.68
C THR A 122 14.05 -1.29 -16.63
N GLU A 123 13.78 -0.99 -15.38
CA GLU A 123 14.03 -1.90 -14.27
C GLU A 123 12.88 -2.90 -14.08
N CYS A 124 13.21 -4.04 -13.47
CA CYS A 124 12.21 -5.02 -13.10
C CYS A 124 11.26 -4.42 -12.05
N PRO A 125 9.92 -4.51 -12.22
CA PRO A 125 8.96 -3.92 -11.28
C PRO A 125 8.82 -4.73 -9.96
N PHE A 126 9.52 -5.85 -9.82
CA PHE A 126 9.43 -6.68 -8.62
C PHE A 126 10.42 -6.19 -7.57
N GLU A 127 9.89 -5.87 -6.38
CA GLU A 127 10.66 -5.42 -5.23
C GLU A 127 11.82 -6.40 -4.92
N GLY A 128 13.03 -5.87 -4.84
CA GLY A 128 14.26 -6.64 -4.60
C GLY A 128 14.96 -7.16 -5.86
N CYS A 129 14.40 -6.99 -7.05
CA CYS A 129 15.08 -7.31 -8.30
C CYS A 129 15.78 -6.08 -8.88
N GLU A 130 17.11 -6.14 -9.05
CA GLU A 130 17.92 -5.03 -9.59
C GLU A 130 18.18 -5.13 -11.11
N GLU A 131 17.54 -6.09 -11.79
CA GLU A 131 17.72 -6.31 -13.23
C GLU A 131 17.19 -5.11 -14.04
N LYS A 132 18.02 -4.58 -14.94
CA LYS A 132 17.69 -3.49 -15.87
C LYS A 132 17.92 -3.95 -17.29
N ASN A 133 16.90 -3.80 -18.15
CA ASN A 133 16.99 -4.20 -19.54
C ASN A 133 15.95 -3.52 -20.41
N LEU A 134 15.96 -3.81 -21.71
CA LEU A 134 14.90 -3.37 -22.62
C LEU A 134 13.52 -3.88 -22.16
N PRO A 135 12.41 -3.16 -22.42
CA PRO A 135 11.08 -3.54 -21.94
C PRO A 135 10.68 -4.95 -22.41
N SER A 136 11.02 -5.30 -23.65
CA SER A 136 10.80 -6.64 -24.21
C SER A 136 11.51 -7.74 -23.41
N ARG A 137 12.78 -7.54 -23.04
CA ARG A 137 13.54 -8.51 -22.23
C ARG A 137 13.06 -8.56 -20.79
N ILE A 138 12.67 -7.42 -20.21
CA ILE A 138 12.06 -7.37 -18.88
C ILE A 138 10.75 -8.16 -18.86
N LEU A 139 9.92 -8.06 -19.90
CA LEU A 139 8.68 -8.85 -20.02
C LEU A 139 8.96 -10.36 -20.01
N GLU A 140 10.02 -10.82 -20.69
CA GLU A 140 10.44 -12.23 -20.63
C GLU A 140 11.01 -12.60 -19.26
N HIS A 141 11.89 -11.76 -18.70
CA HIS A 141 12.46 -11.94 -17.37
C HIS A 141 11.38 -12.06 -16.29
N ARG A 142 10.29 -11.28 -16.35
CA ARG A 142 9.19 -11.31 -15.35
C ARG A 142 8.63 -12.72 -15.13
N LYS A 143 8.64 -13.58 -16.16
CA LYS A 143 8.16 -14.97 -16.06
C LYS A 143 9.06 -15.87 -15.21
N VAL A 144 10.36 -15.58 -15.20
CA VAL A 144 11.39 -16.38 -14.52
C VAL A 144 12.02 -15.65 -13.33
N CYS A 145 11.64 -14.41 -13.08
CA CYS A 145 12.19 -13.57 -12.03
C CYS A 145 12.09 -14.28 -10.66
N PRO A 146 13.18 -14.36 -9.88
CA PRO A 146 13.16 -14.93 -8.54
C PRO A 146 12.26 -14.16 -7.58
N PHE A 147 12.08 -12.86 -7.80
CA PHE A 147 11.25 -11.97 -6.98
C PHE A 147 9.80 -11.85 -7.46
N ARG A 148 9.40 -12.59 -8.51
CA ARG A 148 8.03 -12.52 -9.04
C ARG A 148 7.00 -12.85 -7.98
N SER A 149 5.85 -12.18 -8.06
CA SER A 149 4.72 -12.48 -7.19
C SER A 149 3.84 -13.56 -7.79
N VAL A 150 3.46 -14.55 -6.97
CA VAL A 150 2.62 -15.69 -7.34
C VAL A 150 1.47 -15.83 -6.35
N PRO A 151 0.29 -16.31 -6.78
CA PRO A 151 -0.81 -16.56 -5.87
C PRO A 151 -0.50 -17.72 -4.92
N CYS A 152 -0.83 -17.56 -3.64
CA CYS A 152 -0.78 -18.64 -2.67
C CYS A 152 -1.81 -19.72 -3.01
N GLU A 153 -1.41 -20.99 -2.97
CA GLU A 153 -2.28 -22.14 -3.31
C GLU A 153 -3.46 -22.31 -2.35
N HIS A 154 -3.35 -21.78 -1.13
CA HIS A 154 -4.39 -21.91 -0.11
C HIS A 154 -5.33 -20.70 -0.05
N CYS A 155 -4.79 -19.48 -0.11
CA CYS A 155 -5.58 -18.25 0.07
C CYS A 155 -5.75 -17.40 -1.18
N ALA A 156 -5.05 -17.72 -2.27
CA ALA A 156 -5.00 -16.97 -3.52
C ALA A 156 -4.46 -15.53 -3.40
N GLU A 157 -3.92 -15.14 -2.24
CA GLU A 157 -3.22 -13.87 -2.06
C GLU A 157 -1.94 -13.84 -2.91
N ILE A 158 -1.67 -12.71 -3.56
CA ILE A 158 -0.48 -12.52 -4.39
C ILE A 158 0.70 -12.19 -3.49
N VAL A 159 1.68 -13.09 -3.42
CA VAL A 159 2.83 -12.96 -2.53
C VAL A 159 4.12 -13.10 -3.35
N SER A 160 5.15 -12.31 -3.03
CA SER A 160 6.46 -12.50 -3.65
C SER A 160 7.02 -13.89 -3.35
N LEU A 161 7.56 -14.57 -4.36
CA LEU A 161 8.16 -15.90 -4.19
C LEU A 161 9.11 -16.04 -2.99
N PRO A 162 10.08 -15.13 -2.77
CA PRO A 162 10.99 -15.25 -1.62
C PRO A 162 10.25 -15.13 -0.27
N SER A 163 9.11 -14.44 -0.24
CA SER A 163 8.30 -14.28 0.97
C SER A 163 7.24 -15.37 1.14
N MET A 164 7.09 -16.29 0.19
CA MET A 164 6.04 -17.33 0.24
C MET A 164 6.17 -18.23 1.46
N VAL A 165 7.39 -18.59 1.86
CA VAL A 165 7.63 -19.39 3.07
C VAL A 165 7.14 -18.66 4.33
N ALA A 166 7.46 -17.36 4.43
CA ALA A 166 7.00 -16.53 5.54
C ALA A 166 5.47 -16.41 5.53
N HIS A 167 4.86 -16.21 4.36
CA HIS A 167 3.41 -16.18 4.22
C HIS A 167 2.75 -17.50 4.65
N LEU A 168 3.23 -18.66 4.19
CA LEU A 168 2.64 -19.97 4.54
C LEU A 168 2.68 -20.24 6.05
N SER A 169 3.66 -19.69 6.78
CA SER A 169 3.72 -19.80 8.23
C SER A 169 2.58 -19.08 8.97
N VAL A 170 2.00 -18.03 8.37
CA VAL A 170 0.91 -17.22 8.94
C VAL A 170 -0.41 -17.33 8.17
N CYS A 171 -0.40 -17.98 7.01
CA CYS A 171 -1.56 -18.12 6.14
C CYS A 171 -2.71 -18.85 6.86
N THR A 172 -3.89 -18.24 6.84
CA THR A 172 -5.09 -18.72 7.56
C THR A 172 -5.70 -19.96 6.93
N LYS A 173 -5.53 -20.14 5.61
CA LYS A 173 -6.13 -21.26 4.86
C LYS A 173 -5.21 -22.48 4.74
N VAL A 174 -3.99 -22.42 5.28
CA VAL A 174 -3.10 -23.58 5.33
C VAL A 174 -3.69 -24.60 6.30
N PRO A 175 -3.92 -25.87 5.88
CA PRO A 175 -4.31 -26.95 6.77
C PRO A 175 -3.21 -27.22 7.79
N VAL A 176 -3.56 -27.20 9.08
CA VAL A 176 -2.61 -27.46 10.18
C VAL A 176 -3.11 -28.63 11.03
N PRO A 177 -2.23 -29.48 11.56
CA PRO A 177 -2.64 -30.58 12.42
C PRO A 177 -3.34 -30.05 13.67
N CYS A 178 -4.44 -30.71 14.06
CA CYS A 178 -5.17 -30.35 15.26
C CYS A 178 -4.27 -30.48 16.52
N PRO A 179 -4.26 -29.49 17.44
CA PRO A 179 -3.45 -29.52 18.67
C PRO A 179 -3.81 -30.68 19.60
N ASN A 180 -5.05 -31.16 19.54
CA ASN A 180 -5.51 -32.33 20.30
C ASN A 180 -5.21 -33.66 19.59
N PHE A 181 -4.47 -33.63 18.48
CA PHE A 181 -4.09 -34.79 17.67
C PHE A 181 -5.27 -35.70 17.30
N CYS A 182 -6.42 -35.10 16.97
CA CYS A 182 -7.64 -35.83 16.60
C CYS A 182 -7.60 -36.47 15.19
N GLY A 183 -6.47 -36.37 14.48
CA GLY A 183 -6.27 -36.91 13.13
C GLY A 183 -6.79 -36.02 11.98
N ARG A 184 -7.45 -34.89 12.28
CA ARG A 184 -7.89 -33.90 11.27
C ARG A 184 -6.92 -32.73 11.14
N ASN A 185 -6.89 -32.15 9.94
CA ASN A 185 -6.10 -30.98 9.59
C ASN A 185 -7.02 -29.81 9.17
N PRO A 186 -7.71 -29.14 10.11
CA PRO A 186 -8.50 -27.96 9.78
C PRO A 186 -7.62 -26.82 9.26
N GLU A 187 -8.23 -25.85 8.57
CA GLU A 187 -7.55 -24.60 8.21
C GLU A 187 -7.06 -23.87 9.48
N ARG A 188 -5.88 -23.25 9.43
CA ARG A 188 -5.31 -22.50 10.57
C ARG A 188 -6.29 -21.49 11.16
N GLY A 189 -7.03 -20.76 10.32
CA GLY A 189 -8.03 -19.79 10.74
C GLY A 189 -9.32 -20.40 11.31
N GLN A 190 -9.58 -21.68 11.04
CA GLN A 190 -10.77 -22.42 11.51
C GLN A 190 -10.47 -23.33 12.69
N ILE A 191 -9.23 -23.34 13.20
CA ILE A 191 -8.82 -24.26 14.27
C ILE A 191 -9.65 -24.07 15.55
N SER A 192 -9.99 -22.82 15.90
CA SER A 192 -10.81 -22.52 17.07
C SER A 192 -12.22 -23.09 16.92
N LEU A 193 -12.84 -22.90 15.75
CA LEU A 193 -14.16 -23.45 15.45
C LEU A 193 -14.14 -24.98 15.52
N HIS A 194 -13.14 -25.62 14.91
CA HIS A 194 -12.97 -27.06 14.97
C HIS A 194 -12.87 -27.60 16.41
N LEU A 195 -12.11 -26.94 17.28
CA LEU A 195 -11.96 -27.35 18.68
C LEU A 195 -13.29 -27.25 19.44
N GLU A 196 -14.06 -26.19 19.20
CA GLU A 196 -15.32 -25.91 19.87
C GLU A 196 -16.48 -26.80 19.41
N THR A 197 -16.55 -27.18 18.14
CA THR A 197 -17.75 -27.85 17.58
C THR A 197 -17.50 -29.28 17.06
N GLU A 198 -16.30 -29.61 16.61
CA GLU A 198 -16.07 -30.81 15.80
C GLU A 198 -15.07 -31.82 16.38
N CYS A 199 -14.02 -31.36 17.06
CA CYS A 199 -12.89 -32.17 17.52
C CYS A 199 -13.29 -33.32 18.46
N ALA A 200 -13.11 -34.58 18.05
CA ALA A 200 -13.49 -35.74 18.87
C ALA A 200 -12.71 -35.83 20.20
N GLU A 201 -11.49 -35.29 20.23
CA GLU A 201 -10.59 -35.34 21.39
C GLU A 201 -10.72 -34.10 22.31
N SER A 202 -11.58 -33.13 22.00
CA SER A 202 -11.74 -31.95 22.87
C SER A 202 -12.48 -32.29 24.16
N LEU A 203 -12.01 -31.74 25.28
CA LEU A 203 -12.65 -31.87 26.60
C LEU A 203 -13.82 -30.90 26.73
N VAL A 204 -15.03 -31.42 26.56
CA VAL A 204 -16.28 -30.68 26.66
C VAL A 204 -16.94 -30.93 28.03
N PRO A 205 -17.53 -29.90 28.67
CA PRO A 205 -18.30 -30.10 29.90
C PRO A 205 -19.59 -30.88 29.60
N CYS A 206 -20.05 -31.68 30.57
CA CYS A 206 -21.36 -32.32 30.48
C CYS A 206 -22.48 -31.27 30.40
N GLU A 207 -23.47 -31.49 29.53
CA GLU A 207 -24.59 -30.57 29.32
C GLU A 207 -25.59 -30.55 30.48
N VAL A 208 -25.52 -31.55 31.38
CA VAL A 208 -26.40 -31.67 32.53
C VAL A 208 -26.04 -30.62 33.58
N PRO A 209 -26.93 -29.65 33.90
CA PRO A 209 -26.62 -28.60 34.85
C PRO A 209 -26.35 -29.16 36.25
N GLY A 210 -25.18 -28.84 36.82
CA GLY A 210 -24.72 -29.37 38.11
C GLY A 210 -23.80 -30.60 37.99
N CYS A 211 -23.58 -31.11 36.76
CA CYS A 211 -22.53 -32.08 36.49
C CYS A 211 -21.23 -31.35 36.10
N GLU A 212 -20.23 -31.33 36.98
CA GLU A 212 -18.95 -30.63 36.75
C GLU A 212 -17.92 -31.44 35.95
N THR A 213 -18.30 -32.63 35.47
CA THR A 213 -17.38 -33.49 34.74
C THR A 213 -17.12 -32.99 33.33
N ARG A 214 -15.85 -33.03 32.91
CA ARG A 214 -15.42 -32.75 31.54
C ARG A 214 -14.90 -34.03 30.94
N VAL A 215 -15.46 -34.43 29.81
CA VAL A 215 -15.11 -35.68 29.12
C VAL A 215 -14.73 -35.36 27.68
N LYS A 216 -13.97 -36.25 27.03
CA LYS A 216 -13.68 -36.09 25.59
C LYS A 216 -15.00 -36.17 24.82
N ARG A 217 -15.15 -35.38 23.77
CA ARG A 217 -16.39 -35.39 22.96
C ARG A 217 -16.78 -36.79 22.50
N LYS A 218 -15.81 -37.64 22.13
CA LYS A 218 -16.06 -39.04 21.74
C LYS A 218 -16.54 -39.96 22.88
N GLU A 219 -16.24 -39.60 24.13
CA GLU A 219 -16.57 -40.37 25.35
C GLU A 219 -17.84 -39.84 26.03
N MET A 220 -18.48 -38.79 25.48
CA MET A 220 -19.69 -38.21 26.06
C MET A 220 -20.84 -39.20 26.12
N GLU A 221 -21.02 -40.00 25.07
CA GLU A 221 -22.06 -41.03 25.02
C GLU A 221 -21.87 -42.08 26.14
N GLU A 222 -20.64 -42.54 26.35
CA GLU A 222 -20.32 -43.48 27.44
C GLU A 222 -20.54 -42.83 28.82
N HIS A 223 -20.17 -41.56 28.98
CA HIS A 223 -20.39 -40.81 30.22
C HIS A 223 -21.88 -40.68 30.55
N GLU A 224 -22.72 -40.36 29.56
CA GLU A 224 -24.18 -40.21 29.72
C GLU A 224 -24.83 -41.51 30.17
N VAL A 225 -24.44 -42.64 29.56
CA VAL A 225 -24.96 -43.97 29.90
C VAL A 225 -24.53 -44.37 31.31
N THR A 226 -23.26 -44.19 31.66
CA THR A 226 -22.71 -44.62 32.97
C THR A 226 -23.16 -43.74 34.14
N ASN A 227 -23.43 -42.45 33.90
CA ASN A 227 -23.80 -41.49 34.95
C ASN A 227 -25.29 -41.12 34.97
N VAL A 228 -26.15 -41.85 34.23
CA VAL A 228 -27.59 -41.59 34.15
C VAL A 228 -28.25 -41.43 35.52
N HIS A 229 -27.91 -42.26 36.51
CA HIS A 229 -28.46 -42.15 37.87
C HIS A 229 -28.06 -40.86 38.59
N LYS A 230 -26.83 -40.36 38.36
CA LYS A 230 -26.37 -39.07 38.91
C LYS A 230 -27.05 -37.91 38.19
N HIS A 231 -27.15 -37.98 36.85
CA HIS A 231 -27.82 -36.97 36.04
C HIS A 231 -29.30 -36.85 36.40
N VAL A 232 -30.02 -37.97 36.56
CA VAL A 232 -31.42 -37.97 36.99
C VAL A 232 -31.56 -37.33 38.38
N LYS A 233 -30.68 -37.61 39.34
CA LYS A 233 -30.71 -36.97 40.68
C LYS A 233 -30.46 -35.46 40.62
N LEU A 234 -29.54 -34.99 39.79
CA LEU A 234 -29.25 -33.57 39.62
C LEU A 234 -30.44 -32.85 38.94
N MET A 235 -31.02 -33.47 37.91
CA MET A 235 -32.19 -32.95 37.21
C MET A 235 -33.42 -32.88 38.14
N THR A 236 -33.70 -33.93 38.92
CA THR A 236 -34.83 -33.92 39.87
C THR A 236 -34.63 -32.91 41.00
N ALA A 237 -33.42 -32.80 41.56
CA ALA A 237 -33.11 -31.79 42.57
C ALA A 237 -33.35 -30.36 42.04
N ARG A 238 -33.01 -30.10 40.77
CA ARG A 238 -33.25 -28.80 40.13
C ARG A 238 -34.73 -28.54 39.87
N VAL A 239 -35.51 -29.55 39.45
CA VAL A 239 -36.97 -29.42 39.30
C VAL A 239 -37.64 -29.11 40.63
N LEU A 240 -37.29 -29.84 41.70
CA LEU A 240 -37.83 -29.59 43.04
C LEU A 240 -37.43 -28.21 43.57
N ALA A 241 -36.18 -27.78 43.38
CA ALA A 241 -35.74 -26.43 43.73
C ALA A 241 -36.51 -25.35 42.98
N ASN A 242 -36.80 -25.56 41.69
CA ASN A 242 -37.58 -24.62 40.88
C ASN A 242 -39.07 -24.57 41.32
N GLU A 243 -39.66 -25.68 41.75
CA GLU A 243 -41.02 -25.71 42.30
C GLU A 243 -41.12 -24.93 43.62
N VAL A 244 -40.12 -25.04 44.49
CA VAL A 244 -40.02 -24.25 45.73
C VAL A 244 -39.95 -22.75 45.41
N THR A 245 -39.17 -22.36 44.39
CA THR A 245 -39.09 -20.94 43.97
C THR A 245 -40.36 -20.41 43.30
N LYS A 246 -41.15 -21.25 42.62
CA LYS A 246 -42.46 -20.87 42.06
C LYS A 246 -43.50 -20.65 43.16
N THR A 247 -43.50 -21.47 44.21
CA THR A 247 -44.42 -21.27 45.35
C THR A 247 -44.13 -20.02 46.18
N THR A 248 -42.92 -19.46 46.09
CA THR A 248 -42.55 -18.19 46.76
C THR A 248 -42.73 -16.95 45.89
N ALA A 249 -42.91 -17.10 44.57
CA ALA A 249 -43.05 -15.95 43.65
C ALA A 249 -44.50 -15.43 43.50
N ASP A 250 -45.50 -16.16 43.99
CA ASP A 250 -46.93 -15.77 43.93
C ASP A 250 -47.40 -14.93 45.14
N LYS A 251 -46.48 -14.47 45.99
CA LYS A 251 -46.80 -13.74 47.24
C LYS A 251 -46.10 -12.40 47.41
N ASP A 252 -45.83 -11.65 46.34
CA ASP A 252 -45.44 -10.24 46.49
C ASP A 252 -45.98 -9.37 45.34
N VAL A 253 -47.26 -9.00 45.44
CA VAL A 253 -47.80 -7.77 44.82
C VAL A 253 -48.00 -6.74 45.93
N PRO A 254 -47.17 -5.70 46.05
CA PRO A 254 -47.53 -4.52 46.81
C PRO A 254 -48.36 -3.58 45.92
N GLN A 255 -49.62 -3.38 46.31
CA GLN A 255 -50.47 -2.31 45.82
C GLN A 255 -49.99 -0.95 46.40
N GLY A 256 -49.92 0.10 45.57
CA GLY A 256 -50.13 1.50 46.00
C GLY A 256 -48.93 2.45 46.13
N PHE A 257 -48.55 3.09 45.01
CA PHE A 257 -48.32 4.54 44.74
C PHE A 257 -48.08 5.56 45.89
N PRO A 258 -47.22 6.60 45.69
CA PRO A 258 -47.60 7.71 44.81
C PRO A 258 -46.53 8.26 43.85
N LEU A 259 -47.08 8.94 42.84
CA LEU A 259 -46.47 9.67 41.74
C LEU A 259 -45.57 10.81 42.23
N LEU A 260 -44.34 10.87 41.71
CA LEU A 260 -43.68 12.15 41.41
C LEU A 260 -42.98 12.06 40.06
N CYS A 261 -43.51 12.86 39.12
CA CYS A 261 -42.96 13.11 37.80
C CYS A 261 -41.56 13.72 37.87
N VAL A 262 -40.56 13.12 37.21
CA VAL A 262 -39.49 13.90 36.56
C VAL A 262 -39.20 13.32 35.17
N ARG A 263 -39.26 14.23 34.20
CA ARG A 263 -39.08 14.07 32.75
C ARG A 263 -37.83 13.29 32.33
N VAL A 264 -38.02 12.38 31.37
CA VAL A 264 -36.97 11.87 30.48
C VAL A 264 -36.90 12.77 29.23
N PRO A 265 -35.73 13.29 28.82
CA PRO A 265 -35.55 13.83 27.48
C PRO A 265 -35.35 12.68 26.47
N LYS A 266 -36.16 12.68 25.41
CA LYS A 266 -35.96 11.87 24.20
C LYS A 266 -34.79 12.40 23.37
N ARG A 267 -33.95 11.51 22.84
CA ARG A 267 -33.20 11.67 21.56
C ARG A 267 -32.87 10.27 21.04
N SER A 268 -33.70 9.67 20.18
CA SER A 268 -33.81 9.83 18.72
C SER A 268 -32.58 9.31 17.96
N LEU A 269 -32.77 8.12 17.39
CA LEU A 269 -32.07 7.61 16.21
C LEU A 269 -32.28 8.56 15.01
N GLY A 270 -31.19 8.85 14.31
CA GLY A 270 -31.10 9.48 12.97
C GLY A 270 -29.62 9.45 12.62
N ILE A 271 -29.14 8.54 11.75
CA ILE A 271 -29.14 8.65 10.28
C ILE A 271 -28.78 10.08 9.84
N GLU A 272 -27.52 10.30 9.49
CA GLU A 272 -27.08 11.46 8.70
C GLU A 272 -26.50 10.98 7.36
N PRO A 273 -26.84 11.63 6.23
CA PRO A 273 -26.10 11.55 4.98
C PRO A 273 -25.02 12.63 4.93
N HIS A 274 -23.87 12.32 4.32
CA HIS A 274 -22.77 13.27 4.12
C HIS A 274 -22.56 13.58 2.63
N ALA A 275 -22.81 14.82 2.25
CA ALA A 275 -22.35 15.54 1.06
C ALA A 275 -22.40 17.03 1.42
N GLY A 276 -21.44 17.92 1.19
CA GLY A 276 -20.09 17.90 0.63
C GLY A 276 -19.54 19.35 0.75
N VAL A 277 -18.23 19.52 0.58
CA VAL A 277 -17.57 20.73 0.04
C VAL A 277 -16.37 20.23 -0.75
#